data_AF-A0A3N6MY17-F1
#
_entry.id   AF-A0A3N6MY17-F1
#
_cell.length_a   1.000
_cell.length_b   1.000
_cell.length_c   1.000
_cell.angle_alpha   90.00
_cell.angle_beta   90.00
_cell.angle_gamma   90.00
#
_symmetry.space_group_name_H-M   'P 1'
#
loop_
_entity.id
_entity.type
_entity.pdbx_description
1 polymer ?
#
loop_
_entity_poly.entity_id
_entity_poly.type
_entity_poly.pdbx_seq_one_letter_code
_entity_poly.pdbx_strand_id
1 'polypeptide(L)'
;MSDAPAVEGDGPFEEQRQIYELLSQETRHLILQHILGHPAHLPSLDELAYMMPKNKAAIRDQLEVLTDSGIIDCYRHPPNEDSRDLPSQFYGPTEHGVEILYEYNYLRGLPVARALYDNTRLSEKAQRHRDAPRPELPEQITDTLRIDTNGRTDFGRVETYIRERKANTHSIDDQITVARAFYDAGIGPDGESVKRTELLDSLDVDIEYQPQTVLNHLVDVGVLDQTAPSGPDVFAISERLDEIVNGQVTEEAETNLDALIAHIDDELQVTSLSADAAERDEPQTRASGPSVAIADGAGRTVRSILASEFGIEPERVADFLRSGDPVDRLNTAVEAIDSSDEVTKSEEYGQIVFVQPAYRYRLTERAMELV
;
A
#
# COMPACT_ATOMS: atom_id res chain seq x y z
N MET A 1 -52.53 -44.88 -5.30
CA MET A 1 -52.92 -43.63 -5.97
C MET A 1 -53.40 -42.65 -4.92
N SER A 2 -52.62 -41.62 -4.65
CA SER A 2 -53.12 -40.25 -4.56
C SER A 2 -51.94 -39.36 -4.86
N ASP A 3 -52.04 -38.77 -6.04
CA ASP A 3 -51.14 -37.82 -6.68
C ASP A 3 -51.06 -36.57 -5.81
N ALA A 4 -49.85 -36.14 -5.47
CA ALA A 4 -49.58 -34.82 -4.91
C ALA A 4 -48.55 -34.16 -5.84
N PRO A 5 -48.86 -32.98 -6.40
CA PRO A 5 -48.05 -32.39 -7.45
C PRO A 5 -46.69 -31.99 -6.87
N ALA A 6 -45.63 -32.36 -7.58
CA ALA A 6 -44.30 -31.82 -7.35
C ALA A 6 -44.37 -30.30 -7.47
N VAL A 7 -44.01 -29.59 -6.41
CA VAL A 7 -43.83 -28.14 -6.44
C VAL A 7 -42.64 -27.90 -7.37
N GLU A 8 -42.91 -27.32 -8.53
CA GLU A 8 -41.90 -26.92 -9.52
C GLU A 8 -40.88 -25.99 -8.83
N GLY A 9 -39.60 -26.33 -8.97
CA GLY A 9 -38.48 -25.64 -8.35
C GLY A 9 -38.23 -24.31 -9.03
N ASP A 10 -38.56 -23.22 -8.35
CA ASP A 10 -38.28 -21.86 -8.79
C ASP A 10 -37.84 -21.01 -7.60
N GLY A 11 -36.71 -21.39 -7.02
CA GLY A 11 -36.02 -20.64 -5.96
C GLY A 11 -34.57 -20.40 -6.35
N PRO A 12 -33.90 -19.36 -5.83
CA PRO A 12 -32.54 -18.98 -6.22
C PRO A 12 -31.50 -20.11 -6.08
N PHE A 13 -31.73 -21.07 -5.17
CA PHE A 13 -30.88 -22.26 -5.01
C PHE A 13 -31.00 -23.27 -6.16
N GLU A 14 -32.17 -23.36 -6.80
CA GLU A 14 -32.39 -24.27 -7.93
C GLU A 14 -31.76 -23.71 -9.20
N GLU A 15 -31.86 -22.39 -9.43
CA GLU A 15 -31.15 -21.69 -10.51
C GLU A 15 -29.63 -21.84 -10.37
N GLN A 16 -29.09 -21.60 -9.16
CA GLN A 16 -27.67 -21.80 -8.88
C GLN A 16 -27.20 -23.23 -9.14
N ARG A 17 -28.03 -24.23 -8.78
CA ARG A 17 -27.75 -25.64 -9.01
C ARG A 17 -27.77 -25.98 -10.49
N GLN A 18 -28.75 -25.46 -11.25
CA GLN A 18 -28.85 -25.66 -12.69
C GLN A 18 -27.63 -25.08 -13.41
N ILE A 19 -27.17 -23.88 -13.03
CA ILE A 19 -25.96 -23.27 -13.60
C ILE A 19 -24.73 -24.11 -13.23
N TYR A 20 -24.61 -24.59 -11.98
CA TYR A 20 -23.50 -25.44 -11.60
C TYR A 20 -23.49 -26.76 -12.39
N GLU A 21 -24.63 -27.43 -12.55
CA GLU A 21 -24.77 -28.65 -13.36
C GLU A 21 -24.52 -28.37 -14.85
N LEU A 22 -24.91 -27.19 -15.34
CA LEU A 22 -24.60 -26.72 -16.69
C LEU A 22 -23.08 -26.61 -16.86
N LEU A 23 -22.40 -25.80 -16.05
CA LEU A 23 -20.99 -25.47 -16.23
C LEU A 23 -20.05 -26.64 -15.90
N SER A 24 -20.41 -27.52 -14.97
CA SER A 24 -19.53 -28.61 -14.48
C SER A 24 -19.43 -29.82 -15.43
N GLN A 25 -20.25 -29.89 -16.47
CA GLN A 25 -20.16 -30.99 -17.44
C GLN A 25 -18.85 -30.89 -18.24
N GLU A 26 -18.09 -31.98 -18.27
CA GLU A 26 -16.70 -32.03 -18.78
C GLU A 26 -16.50 -31.36 -20.15
N THR A 27 -17.38 -31.63 -21.12
CA THR A 27 -17.22 -31.12 -22.48
C THR A 27 -17.56 -29.63 -22.57
N ARG A 28 -18.62 -29.17 -21.88
CA ARG A 28 -18.95 -27.74 -21.79
C ARG A 28 -17.86 -26.97 -21.06
N HIS A 29 -17.34 -27.52 -19.97
CA HIS A 29 -16.22 -26.95 -19.24
C HIS A 29 -14.99 -26.75 -20.14
N LEU A 30 -14.61 -27.76 -20.93
CA LEU A 30 -13.51 -27.65 -21.88
C LEU A 30 -13.78 -26.62 -22.99
N ILE A 31 -15.00 -26.58 -23.53
CA ILE A 31 -15.40 -25.57 -24.53
C ILE A 31 -15.19 -24.17 -23.96
N LEU A 32 -15.71 -23.89 -22.76
CA LEU A 32 -15.59 -22.59 -22.11
C LEU A 32 -14.13 -22.23 -21.84
N GLN A 33 -13.32 -23.16 -21.34
CA GLN A 33 -11.88 -22.91 -21.16
C GLN A 33 -11.17 -22.54 -22.47
N HIS A 34 -11.49 -23.22 -23.57
CA HIS A 34 -10.87 -22.92 -24.87
C HIS A 34 -11.39 -21.63 -25.50
N ILE A 35 -12.67 -21.29 -25.31
CA ILE A 35 -13.22 -19.99 -25.70
C ILE A 35 -12.48 -18.89 -24.94
N LEU A 36 -12.42 -19.00 -23.61
CA LEU A 36 -11.73 -18.03 -22.75
C LEU A 36 -10.23 -17.92 -23.06
N GLY A 37 -9.56 -19.04 -23.32
CA GLY A 37 -8.14 -19.08 -23.67
C GLY A 37 -7.80 -18.55 -25.07
N HIS A 38 -8.77 -18.51 -26.00
CA HIS A 38 -8.54 -18.09 -27.39
C HIS A 38 -8.28 -16.57 -27.50
N PRO A 39 -7.25 -16.08 -28.24
CA PRO A 39 -6.88 -14.66 -28.33
C PRO A 39 -8.02 -13.68 -28.59
N ALA A 40 -8.93 -14.04 -29.49
CA ALA A 40 -10.12 -13.26 -29.83
C ALA A 40 -11.40 -13.70 -29.10
N HIS A 41 -11.30 -14.65 -28.16
CA HIS A 41 -12.42 -15.28 -27.45
C HIS A 41 -13.53 -15.87 -28.36
N LEU A 42 -13.17 -16.18 -29.61
CA LEU A 42 -14.10 -16.54 -30.68
C LEU A 42 -13.62 -17.76 -31.48
N PRO A 43 -13.28 -18.93 -30.89
CA PRO A 43 -12.85 -20.08 -31.68
C PRO A 43 -13.96 -20.62 -32.61
N SER A 44 -13.55 -21.19 -33.73
CA SER A 44 -14.42 -21.97 -34.63
C SER A 44 -14.55 -23.41 -34.16
N LEU A 45 -15.56 -24.13 -34.68
CA LEU A 45 -15.75 -25.56 -34.38
C LEU A 45 -14.53 -26.42 -34.75
N ASP A 46 -13.83 -26.09 -35.84
CA ASP A 46 -12.60 -26.78 -36.24
C ASP A 46 -11.46 -26.57 -35.25
N GLU A 47 -11.35 -25.38 -34.67
CA GLU A 47 -10.33 -25.08 -33.65
C GLU A 47 -10.65 -25.82 -32.34
N LEU A 48 -11.90 -25.78 -31.88
CA LEU A 48 -12.33 -26.53 -30.69
C LEU A 48 -12.07 -28.04 -30.86
N ALA A 49 -12.39 -28.61 -32.02
CA ALA A 49 -12.16 -30.02 -32.32
C ALA A 49 -10.67 -30.39 -32.45
N TYR A 50 -9.79 -29.42 -32.73
CA TYR A 50 -8.35 -29.64 -32.70
C TYR A 50 -7.80 -29.62 -31.26
N MET A 51 -8.33 -28.73 -30.42
CA MET A 51 -7.84 -28.52 -29.05
C MET A 51 -8.36 -29.56 -28.05
N MET A 52 -9.49 -30.18 -28.33
CA MET A 52 -10.18 -31.08 -27.41
C MET A 52 -10.13 -32.53 -27.87
N PRO A 53 -10.03 -33.51 -26.94
CA PRO A 53 -10.15 -34.94 -27.25
C PRO A 53 -11.62 -35.36 -27.46
N LYS A 54 -12.40 -34.56 -28.18
CA LYS A 54 -13.84 -34.79 -28.44
C LYS A 54 -14.12 -34.63 -29.93
N ASN A 55 -15.10 -35.38 -30.44
CA ASN A 55 -15.46 -35.29 -31.86
C ASN A 55 -16.34 -34.05 -32.12
N LYS A 56 -16.37 -33.58 -33.39
CA LYS A 56 -17.12 -32.38 -33.79
C LYS A 56 -18.62 -32.43 -33.51
N ALA A 57 -19.25 -33.62 -33.54
CA ALA A 57 -20.67 -33.74 -33.26
C ALA A 57 -20.93 -33.49 -31.77
N ALA A 58 -20.19 -34.17 -30.89
CA ALA A 58 -20.29 -33.97 -29.44
C ALA A 58 -19.99 -32.53 -29.01
N ILE A 59 -19.02 -31.86 -29.66
CA ILE A 59 -18.73 -30.45 -29.38
C ILE A 59 -19.91 -29.57 -29.83
N ARG A 60 -20.47 -29.82 -31.01
CA ARG A 60 -21.62 -29.05 -31.53
C ARG A 60 -22.84 -29.17 -30.64
N ASP A 61 -23.15 -30.38 -30.18
CA ASP A 61 -24.29 -30.61 -29.28
C ASP A 61 -24.13 -29.80 -27.99
N GLN A 62 -22.90 -29.67 -27.46
CA GLN A 62 -22.64 -28.88 -26.26
C GLN A 62 -22.60 -27.37 -26.52
N LEU A 63 -22.17 -26.94 -27.71
CA LEU A 63 -22.28 -25.53 -28.12
C LEU A 63 -23.74 -25.09 -28.23
N GLU A 64 -24.61 -25.96 -28.76
CA GLU A 64 -26.06 -25.71 -28.81
C GLU A 64 -26.64 -25.54 -27.41
N VAL A 65 -26.32 -26.45 -26.47
CA VAL A 65 -26.74 -26.31 -25.06
C VAL A 65 -26.27 -25.00 -24.42
N LEU A 66 -25.01 -24.60 -24.63
CA LEU A 66 -24.48 -23.34 -24.10
C LEU A 66 -25.09 -22.09 -24.76
N THR A 67 -25.52 -22.22 -26.02
CA THR A 67 -26.20 -21.14 -26.76
C THR A 67 -27.64 -21.00 -26.28
N ASP A 68 -28.35 -22.11 -26.11
CA ASP A 68 -29.73 -22.15 -25.62
C ASP A 68 -29.84 -21.62 -24.19
N SER A 69 -28.81 -21.82 -23.37
CA SER A 69 -28.70 -21.25 -22.02
C SER A 69 -28.21 -19.79 -22.01
N GLY A 70 -27.96 -19.19 -23.18
CA GLY A 70 -27.49 -17.81 -23.30
C GLY A 70 -26.08 -17.52 -22.78
N ILE A 71 -25.25 -18.54 -22.56
CA ILE A 71 -23.86 -18.37 -22.06
C ILE A 71 -22.92 -17.97 -23.20
N ILE A 72 -23.16 -18.51 -24.39
CA ILE A 72 -22.40 -18.19 -25.61
C ILE A 72 -23.35 -17.87 -26.76
N ASP A 73 -22.82 -17.29 -27.83
CA ASP A 73 -23.54 -17.12 -29.10
C ASP A 73 -22.64 -17.47 -30.30
N CYS A 74 -23.28 -17.66 -31.45
CA CYS A 74 -22.66 -17.92 -32.74
C CYS A 74 -22.46 -16.61 -33.51
N TYR A 75 -21.24 -16.10 -33.48
CA TYR A 75 -20.81 -14.92 -34.21
C TYR A 75 -20.42 -15.31 -35.64
N ARG A 76 -21.14 -14.78 -36.62
CA ARG A 76 -20.90 -15.08 -38.03
C ARG A 76 -20.01 -14.03 -38.70
N HIS A 77 -19.13 -14.50 -39.59
CA HIS A 77 -18.38 -13.66 -40.51
C HIS A 77 -18.73 -14.01 -41.96
N PRO A 78 -19.78 -13.41 -42.53
CA PRO A 78 -20.25 -13.73 -43.89
C PRO A 78 -19.16 -13.70 -44.97
N PRO A 79 -18.16 -12.78 -44.96
CA PRO A 79 -17.10 -12.79 -45.97
C PRO A 79 -16.28 -14.09 -46.05
N ASN A 80 -16.24 -14.89 -44.98
CA ASN A 80 -15.52 -16.17 -45.01
C ASN A 80 -16.32 -17.29 -45.69
N GLU A 81 -17.64 -17.15 -45.89
CA GLU A 81 -18.48 -18.18 -46.50
C GLU A 81 -18.09 -18.47 -47.95
N ASP A 82 -17.55 -17.47 -48.65
CA ASP A 82 -17.07 -17.60 -50.03
C ASP A 82 -15.71 -18.33 -50.12
N SER A 83 -15.05 -18.57 -48.98
CA SER A 83 -13.77 -19.27 -48.88
C SER A 83 -13.96 -20.70 -48.37
N ARG A 84 -13.53 -21.70 -49.14
CA ARG A 84 -13.62 -23.11 -48.72
C ARG A 84 -12.73 -23.46 -47.54
N ASP A 85 -11.70 -22.66 -47.28
CA ASP A 85 -10.62 -22.96 -46.35
C ASP A 85 -10.69 -22.15 -45.04
N LEU A 86 -11.71 -21.30 -44.87
CA LEU A 86 -11.89 -20.44 -43.70
C LEU A 86 -13.20 -20.74 -42.96
N PRO A 87 -13.22 -20.68 -41.63
CA PRO A 87 -14.45 -20.77 -40.85
C PRO A 87 -15.27 -19.47 -40.97
N SER A 88 -16.59 -19.59 -41.13
CA SER A 88 -17.52 -18.45 -41.10
C SER A 88 -18.33 -18.35 -39.81
N GLN A 89 -18.24 -19.36 -38.93
CA GLN A 89 -18.94 -19.41 -37.65
C GLN A 89 -17.94 -19.53 -36.50
N PHE A 90 -18.11 -18.64 -35.53
CA PHE A 90 -17.27 -18.52 -34.34
C PHE A 90 -18.15 -18.50 -33.11
N TYR A 91 -17.66 -19.03 -32.00
CA TYR A 91 -18.43 -19.16 -30.77
C TYR A 91 -17.74 -18.39 -29.66
N GLY A 92 -18.45 -17.49 -29.01
CA GLY A 92 -17.91 -16.64 -27.95
C GLY A 92 -18.96 -16.31 -26.91
N PRO A 93 -18.58 -15.74 -25.77
CA PRO A 93 -19.52 -15.43 -24.70
C PRO A 93 -20.51 -14.34 -25.12
N THR A 94 -21.67 -14.32 -24.47
CA THR A 94 -22.62 -13.20 -24.47
C THR A 94 -22.33 -12.29 -23.26
N GLU A 95 -22.99 -11.13 -23.17
CA GLU A 95 -22.91 -10.28 -21.97
C GLU A 95 -23.37 -11.05 -20.71
N HIS A 96 -24.53 -11.71 -20.78
CA HIS A 96 -25.04 -12.57 -19.70
C HIS A 96 -24.05 -13.71 -19.37
N GLY A 97 -23.47 -14.34 -20.38
CA GLY A 97 -22.50 -15.40 -20.19
C GLY A 97 -21.24 -14.94 -19.48
N VAL A 98 -20.75 -13.74 -19.77
CA VAL A 98 -19.60 -13.16 -19.05
C VAL A 98 -19.93 -12.96 -17.56
N GLU A 99 -21.12 -12.45 -17.23
CA GLU A 99 -21.56 -12.27 -15.83
C GLU A 99 -21.57 -13.60 -15.08
N ILE A 100 -22.19 -14.63 -15.66
CA ILE A 100 -22.22 -15.98 -15.07
C ILE A 100 -20.82 -16.58 -14.95
N LEU A 101 -19.98 -16.45 -15.99
CA LEU A 101 -18.61 -16.97 -15.95
C LEU A 101 -17.74 -16.24 -14.91
N TYR A 102 -18.00 -14.96 -14.66
CA TYR A 102 -17.37 -14.21 -13.58
C TYR A 102 -17.82 -14.73 -12.20
N GLU A 103 -19.13 -14.83 -11.98
CA GLU A 103 -19.71 -15.30 -10.71
C GLU A 103 -19.21 -16.70 -10.32
N TYR A 104 -19.09 -17.60 -11.31
CA TYR A 104 -18.61 -18.97 -11.12
C TYR A 104 -17.10 -19.13 -11.29
N ASN A 105 -16.33 -18.02 -11.23
CA ASN A 105 -14.86 -17.96 -11.18
C ASN A 105 -14.12 -18.53 -12.41
N TYR A 106 -14.76 -18.60 -13.57
CA TYR A 106 -14.08 -19.00 -14.81
C TYR A 106 -13.08 -17.94 -15.28
N LEU A 107 -13.38 -16.66 -15.07
CA LEU A 107 -12.51 -15.56 -15.51
C LEU A 107 -11.21 -15.43 -14.69
N ARG A 108 -11.18 -15.96 -13.46
CA ARG A 108 -9.95 -16.01 -12.64
C ARG A 108 -8.83 -16.80 -13.33
N GLY A 109 -9.19 -17.84 -14.07
CA GLY A 109 -8.25 -18.69 -14.81
C GLY A 109 -7.81 -18.14 -16.17
N LEU A 110 -8.34 -16.98 -16.59
CA LEU A 110 -8.15 -16.46 -17.95
C LEU A 110 -6.68 -16.26 -18.35
N PRO A 111 -5.78 -15.72 -17.50
CA PRO A 111 -4.36 -15.60 -17.85
C PRO A 111 -3.70 -16.97 -18.08
N VAL A 112 -4.05 -17.96 -17.27
CA VAL A 112 -3.53 -19.33 -17.39
C VAL A 112 -4.06 -19.99 -18.65
N ALA A 113 -5.36 -19.86 -18.93
CA ALA A 113 -5.99 -20.40 -20.13
C ALA A 113 -5.37 -19.80 -21.41
N ARG A 114 -5.11 -18.49 -21.43
CA ARG A 114 -4.40 -17.81 -22.54
C ARG A 114 -2.98 -18.34 -22.69
N ALA A 115 -2.22 -18.43 -21.60
CA ALA A 115 -0.85 -18.95 -21.65
C ALA A 115 -0.80 -20.40 -22.17
N LEU A 116 -1.71 -21.27 -21.73
CA LEU A 116 -1.82 -22.65 -22.23
C LEU A 116 -2.17 -22.68 -23.73
N TYR A 117 -3.10 -21.82 -24.16
CA TYR A 117 -3.46 -21.71 -25.57
C TYR A 117 -2.28 -21.28 -26.44
N ASP A 118 -1.58 -20.21 -26.05
CA ASP A 118 -0.45 -19.65 -26.81
C ASP A 118 0.76 -20.59 -26.90
N ASN A 119 0.97 -21.44 -25.90
CA ASN A 119 2.01 -22.47 -25.91
C ASN A 119 1.59 -23.76 -26.63
N THR A 120 0.34 -23.87 -27.08
CA THR A 120 -0.13 -25.06 -27.79
C THR A 120 0.35 -25.05 -29.24
N ARG A 121 1.03 -26.12 -29.66
CA ARG A 121 1.46 -26.30 -31.05
C ARG A 121 0.25 -26.56 -31.96
N LEU A 122 -0.01 -25.63 -32.86
CA LEU A 122 -1.08 -25.74 -33.86
C LEU A 122 -0.57 -26.41 -35.14
N SER A 123 -1.45 -27.18 -35.80
CA SER A 123 -1.24 -27.64 -37.18
C SER A 123 -1.40 -26.48 -38.16
N GLU A 124 -0.89 -26.58 -39.38
CA GLU A 124 -1.06 -25.53 -40.40
C GLU A 124 -2.53 -25.18 -40.64
N LYS A 125 -3.42 -26.18 -40.65
CA LYS A 125 -4.86 -25.95 -40.76
C LYS A 125 -5.41 -25.21 -39.55
N ALA A 126 -5.07 -25.65 -38.34
CA ALA A 126 -5.55 -25.00 -37.11
C ALA A 126 -5.04 -23.56 -36.98
N GLN A 127 -3.79 -23.29 -37.36
CA GLN A 127 -3.23 -21.94 -37.40
C GLN A 127 -3.95 -21.06 -38.43
N ARG A 128 -4.20 -21.56 -39.65
CA ARG A 128 -5.00 -20.83 -40.65
C ARG A 128 -6.40 -20.47 -40.16
N HIS A 129 -7.02 -21.36 -39.39
CA HIS A 129 -8.31 -21.06 -38.76
C HIS A 129 -8.14 -20.03 -37.64
N ARG A 130 -7.12 -20.16 -36.78
CA ARG A 130 -6.75 -19.18 -35.73
C ARG A 130 -6.63 -17.77 -36.28
N ASP A 131 -5.96 -17.62 -37.41
CA ASP A 131 -5.65 -16.32 -38.01
C ASP A 131 -6.73 -15.85 -39.01
N ALA A 132 -7.82 -16.60 -39.19
CA ALA A 132 -8.90 -16.21 -40.08
C ALA A 132 -9.56 -14.89 -39.63
N PRO A 133 -10.02 -14.03 -40.56
CA PRO A 133 -10.82 -12.85 -40.21
C PRO A 133 -12.06 -13.24 -39.40
N ARG A 134 -12.37 -12.46 -38.35
CA ARG A 134 -13.46 -12.73 -37.40
C ARG A 134 -14.27 -11.46 -37.17
N PRO A 135 -15.53 -11.57 -36.71
CA PRO A 135 -16.26 -10.39 -36.24
C PRO A 135 -15.65 -9.89 -34.91
N GLU A 136 -15.94 -8.64 -34.58
CA GLU A 136 -15.58 -8.06 -33.29
C GLU A 136 -16.64 -8.45 -32.24
N LEU A 137 -16.17 -8.69 -31.01
CA LEU A 137 -17.07 -8.82 -29.86
C LEU A 137 -17.59 -7.44 -29.45
N PRO A 138 -18.79 -7.36 -28.85
CA PRO A 138 -19.24 -6.15 -28.16
C PRO A 138 -18.18 -5.60 -27.20
N GLU A 139 -18.06 -4.27 -27.13
CA GLU A 139 -17.06 -3.59 -26.29
C GLU A 139 -17.14 -4.02 -24.82
N GLN A 140 -18.35 -4.12 -24.26
CA GLN A 140 -18.60 -4.52 -22.87
C GLN A 140 -18.02 -5.91 -22.53
N ILE A 141 -18.16 -6.84 -23.46
CA ILE A 141 -17.60 -8.20 -23.35
C ILE A 141 -16.07 -8.12 -23.42
N THR A 142 -15.54 -7.35 -24.37
CA THR A 142 -14.09 -7.20 -24.58
C THR A 142 -13.40 -6.58 -23.37
N ASP A 143 -13.99 -5.55 -22.77
CA ASP A 143 -13.44 -4.88 -21.59
C ASP A 143 -13.36 -5.82 -20.39
N THR A 144 -14.37 -6.67 -20.19
CA THR A 144 -14.42 -7.61 -19.07
C THR A 144 -13.47 -8.80 -19.28
N LEU A 145 -13.28 -9.23 -20.53
CA LEU A 145 -12.33 -10.29 -20.90
C LEU A 145 -10.90 -9.79 -21.06
N ARG A 146 -10.64 -8.51 -20.83
CA ARG A 146 -9.29 -7.96 -20.95
C ARG A 146 -8.41 -8.55 -19.86
N ILE A 147 -7.52 -9.45 -20.29
CA ILE A 147 -6.43 -9.92 -19.43
C ILE A 147 -5.50 -8.73 -19.22
N ASP A 148 -5.58 -8.08 -18.08
CA ASP A 148 -4.51 -7.20 -17.63
C ASP A 148 -3.27 -8.10 -17.44
N THR A 149 -2.39 -8.10 -18.43
CA THR A 149 -1.13 -8.87 -18.48
C THR A 149 -0.14 -8.51 -17.38
N ASN A 150 -0.54 -7.65 -16.44
CA ASN A 150 0.19 -7.22 -15.27
C ASN A 150 -0.31 -7.91 -13.99
N GLY A 151 -0.63 -9.21 -14.01
CA GLY A 151 -0.76 -10.03 -12.79
C GLY A 151 -1.64 -9.46 -11.65
N ARG A 152 -2.57 -8.54 -11.93
CA ARG A 152 -3.45 -7.95 -10.91
C ARG A 152 -4.66 -8.85 -10.78
N THR A 153 -4.62 -9.70 -9.77
CA THR A 153 -5.83 -10.33 -9.22
C THR A 153 -6.87 -9.23 -8.94
N ASP A 154 -8.14 -9.58 -9.14
CA ASP A 154 -9.28 -8.68 -9.26
C ASP A 154 -9.55 -7.88 -7.98
N PHE A 155 -8.83 -6.77 -7.80
CA PHE A 155 -9.08 -5.78 -6.74
C PHE A 155 -10.48 -5.15 -6.84
N GLY A 156 -11.23 -5.38 -7.93
CA GLY A 156 -12.55 -4.81 -8.19
C GLY A 156 -13.58 -5.13 -7.10
N ARG A 157 -13.47 -6.26 -6.42
CA ARG A 157 -14.33 -6.63 -5.29
C ARG A 157 -14.03 -5.84 -4.02
N VAL A 158 -12.76 -5.57 -3.71
CA VAL A 158 -12.38 -4.67 -2.61
C VAL A 158 -12.84 -3.25 -2.90
N GLU A 159 -12.68 -2.80 -4.14
CA GLU A 159 -13.15 -1.50 -4.61
C GLU A 159 -14.67 -1.35 -4.45
N THR A 160 -15.44 -2.35 -4.90
CA THR A 160 -16.90 -2.40 -4.75
C THR A 160 -17.29 -2.37 -3.27
N TYR A 161 -16.63 -3.17 -2.44
CA TYR A 161 -16.85 -3.21 -0.99
C TYR A 161 -16.62 -1.85 -0.30
N ILE A 162 -15.55 -1.14 -0.67
CA ILE A 162 -15.26 0.20 -0.15
C ILE A 162 -16.37 1.17 -0.58
N ARG A 163 -16.76 1.17 -1.86
CA ARG A 163 -17.83 2.03 -2.36
C ARG A 163 -19.16 1.79 -1.66
N GLU A 164 -19.56 0.54 -1.45
CA GLU A 164 -20.81 0.21 -0.76
C GLU A 164 -20.82 0.67 0.71
N ARG A 165 -19.70 0.50 1.42
CA ARG A 165 -19.61 0.80 2.86
C ARG A 165 -19.34 2.26 3.16
N LYS A 166 -18.67 2.98 2.26
CA LYS A 166 -18.21 4.36 2.47
C LYS A 166 -18.72 5.33 1.42
N ALA A 167 -19.79 5.01 0.69
CA ALA A 167 -20.46 5.82 -0.34
C ALA A 167 -20.68 7.31 0.02
N ASN A 168 -20.82 7.62 1.32
CA ASN A 168 -21.08 8.97 1.82
C ASN A 168 -19.82 9.73 2.23
N THR A 169 -18.64 9.14 2.08
CA THR A 169 -17.37 9.80 2.39
C THR A 169 -16.81 10.47 1.15
N HIS A 170 -16.21 11.65 1.31
CA HIS A 170 -15.64 12.37 0.18
C HIS A 170 -14.27 11.83 -0.28
N SER A 171 -13.66 10.93 0.51
CA SER A 171 -12.34 10.35 0.26
C SER A 171 -12.38 8.94 -0.33
N ILE A 172 -13.47 8.55 -1.01
CA ILE A 172 -13.63 7.18 -1.53
C ILE A 172 -12.54 6.83 -2.54
N ASP A 173 -12.24 7.74 -3.46
CA ASP A 173 -11.25 7.48 -4.51
C ASP A 173 -9.85 7.33 -3.89
N ASP A 174 -9.49 8.17 -2.93
CA ASP A 174 -8.26 8.01 -2.14
C ASP A 174 -8.23 6.71 -1.34
N GLN A 175 -9.36 6.28 -0.76
CA GLN A 175 -9.46 5.00 -0.06
C GLN A 175 -9.17 3.82 -0.99
N ILE A 176 -9.71 3.85 -2.22
CA ILE A 176 -9.47 2.83 -3.25
C ILE A 176 -8.01 2.87 -3.68
N THR A 177 -7.46 4.05 -3.93
CA THR A 177 -6.05 4.26 -4.32
C THR A 177 -5.10 3.68 -3.27
N VAL A 178 -5.30 4.03 -1.99
CA VAL A 178 -4.46 3.53 -0.90
C VAL A 178 -4.60 2.03 -0.72
N ALA A 179 -5.82 1.49 -0.69
CA ALA A 179 -6.03 0.06 -0.53
C ALA A 179 -5.42 -0.75 -1.69
N ARG A 180 -5.47 -0.22 -2.92
CA ARG A 180 -4.84 -0.82 -4.10
C ARG A 180 -3.32 -0.80 -3.98
N ALA A 181 -2.74 0.29 -3.51
CA ALA A 181 -1.29 0.39 -3.33
C ALA A 181 -0.76 -0.61 -2.28
N PHE A 182 -1.49 -0.82 -1.19
CA PHE A 182 -1.17 -1.87 -0.21
C PHE A 182 -1.18 -3.26 -0.84
N TYR A 183 -2.18 -3.52 -1.69
CA TYR A 183 -2.30 -4.80 -2.40
C TYR A 183 -1.15 -5.01 -3.39
N ASP A 184 -0.87 -4.01 -4.23
CA ASP A 184 0.20 -4.06 -5.23
C ASP A 184 1.59 -4.21 -4.59
N ALA A 185 1.81 -3.61 -3.42
CA ALA A 185 3.04 -3.74 -2.66
C ALA A 185 3.14 -5.04 -1.84
N GLY A 186 2.11 -5.90 -1.85
CA GLY A 186 2.10 -7.17 -1.12
C GLY A 186 2.01 -7.02 0.40
N ILE A 187 1.46 -5.90 0.90
CA ILE A 187 1.33 -5.60 2.33
C ILE A 187 0.06 -6.27 2.87
N GLY A 188 0.14 -7.59 2.97
CA GLY A 188 -0.93 -8.47 3.43
C GLY A 188 -0.91 -8.79 4.93
N PRO A 189 -1.78 -9.71 5.39
CA PRO A 189 -1.84 -10.17 6.77
C PRO A 189 -0.51 -10.74 7.26
N ASP A 190 0.18 -11.50 6.40
CA ASP A 190 1.46 -12.15 6.66
C ASP A 190 2.68 -11.30 6.24
N GLY A 191 2.45 -10.09 5.72
CA GLY A 191 3.47 -9.20 5.16
C GLY A 191 4.02 -8.18 6.17
N GLU A 192 5.02 -7.41 5.72
CA GLU A 192 5.52 -6.25 6.45
C GLU A 192 4.47 -5.14 6.51
N SER A 193 4.33 -4.50 7.67
CA SER A 193 3.35 -3.44 7.90
C SER A 193 4.00 -2.06 7.74
N VAL A 194 3.24 -1.11 7.19
CA VAL A 194 3.74 0.22 6.82
C VAL A 194 3.28 1.27 7.83
N LYS A 195 4.15 2.23 8.13
CA LYS A 195 3.81 3.38 8.98
C LYS A 195 3.04 4.42 8.17
N ARG A 196 2.17 5.19 8.83
CA ARG A 196 1.48 6.33 8.19
C ARG A 196 2.42 7.30 7.47
N THR A 197 3.56 7.64 8.09
CA THR A 197 4.52 8.59 7.51
C THR A 197 5.24 8.03 6.29
N GLU A 198 5.41 6.71 6.24
CA GLU A 198 6.04 6.02 5.12
C GLU A 198 5.04 5.77 3.99
N LEU A 199 3.72 5.93 4.21
CA LEU A 199 2.69 5.62 3.21
C LEU A 199 2.88 6.41 1.91
N LEU A 200 3.13 7.71 1.98
CA LEU A 200 3.31 8.53 0.79
C LEU A 200 4.65 8.23 0.10
N ASP A 201 5.72 8.04 0.88
CA ASP A 201 7.07 7.85 0.35
C ASP A 201 7.33 6.42 -0.18
N SER A 202 6.72 5.41 0.44
CA SER A 202 6.97 3.99 0.13
C SER A 202 5.97 3.39 -0.86
N LEU A 203 4.74 3.91 -0.89
CA LEU A 203 3.67 3.39 -1.76
C LEU A 203 3.37 4.28 -2.96
N ASP A 204 4.07 5.41 -3.11
CA ASP A 204 3.94 6.36 -4.25
C ASP A 204 2.47 6.67 -4.58
N VAL A 205 1.69 6.97 -3.54
CA VAL A 205 0.25 7.24 -3.64
C VAL A 205 -0.01 8.73 -3.63
N ASP A 206 -0.62 9.21 -4.71
CA ASP A 206 -1.14 10.57 -4.82
C ASP A 206 -2.59 10.59 -4.30
N ILE A 207 -2.84 11.33 -3.22
CA ILE A 207 -4.13 11.43 -2.54
C ILE A 207 -4.47 12.88 -2.23
N GLU A 208 -5.74 13.24 -2.38
CA GLU A 208 -6.23 14.60 -2.14
C GLU A 208 -6.46 14.89 -0.65
N TYR A 209 -6.85 13.87 0.11
CA TYR A 209 -7.16 13.95 1.54
C TYR A 209 -5.97 13.54 2.42
N GLN A 210 -6.01 13.99 3.68
CA GLN A 210 -4.96 13.64 4.63
C GLN A 210 -4.85 12.11 4.81
N PRO A 211 -3.63 11.53 4.79
CA PRO A 211 -3.42 10.09 4.91
C PRO A 211 -4.12 9.47 6.11
N GLN A 212 -4.17 10.19 7.24
CA GLN A 212 -4.84 9.73 8.45
C GLN A 212 -6.34 9.54 8.24
N THR A 213 -7.02 10.44 7.53
CA THR A 213 -8.44 10.34 7.24
C THR A 213 -8.74 9.12 6.39
N VAL A 214 -7.92 8.88 5.37
CA VAL A 214 -8.07 7.75 4.45
C VAL A 214 -7.84 6.43 5.19
N LEU A 215 -6.75 6.33 5.95
CA LEU A 215 -6.42 5.14 6.74
C LEU A 215 -7.50 4.82 7.79
N ASN A 216 -8.01 5.82 8.52
CA ASN A 216 -9.08 5.62 9.49
C ASN A 216 -10.33 5.02 8.83
N HIS A 217 -10.74 5.53 7.67
CA HIS A 217 -11.89 4.98 6.96
C HIS A 217 -11.68 3.54 6.51
N LEU A 218 -10.46 3.19 6.04
CA LEU A 218 -10.11 1.84 5.64
C LEU A 218 -10.05 0.86 6.82
N VAL A 219 -9.60 1.33 7.99
CA VAL A 219 -9.64 0.57 9.24
C VAL A 219 -11.09 0.36 9.71
N ASP A 220 -11.93 1.40 9.66
CA ASP A 220 -13.34 1.31 10.06
C ASP A 220 -14.12 0.26 9.25
N VAL A 221 -13.84 0.13 7.94
CA VAL A 221 -14.49 -0.89 7.09
C VAL A 221 -13.83 -2.27 7.17
N GLY A 222 -12.74 -2.40 7.93
CA GLY A 222 -11.99 -3.64 8.06
C GLY A 222 -11.24 -4.05 6.79
N VAL A 223 -10.86 -3.08 5.94
CA VAL A 223 -9.93 -3.32 4.82
C VAL A 223 -8.49 -3.33 5.32
N LEU A 224 -8.16 -2.40 6.22
CA LEU A 224 -6.86 -2.35 6.89
C LEU A 224 -6.97 -2.74 8.36
N ASP A 225 -5.94 -3.41 8.87
CA ASP A 225 -5.71 -3.61 10.29
C ASP A 225 -4.78 -2.49 10.80
N GLN A 226 -5.03 -1.98 12.00
CA GLN A 226 -4.17 -1.00 12.66
C GLN A 226 -3.58 -1.64 13.90
N THR A 227 -2.25 -1.73 13.93
CA THR A 227 -1.52 -2.25 15.09
C THR A 227 -0.69 -1.14 15.73
N ALA A 228 -0.88 -0.97 17.04
CA ALA A 228 0.04 -0.19 17.85
C ALA A 228 1.29 -1.05 18.13
N PRO A 229 2.51 -0.50 18.03
CA PRO A 229 3.68 -1.18 18.54
C PRO A 229 3.49 -1.51 20.03
N SER A 230 3.90 -2.71 20.45
CA SER A 230 3.92 -3.06 21.87
C SER A 230 4.84 -2.10 22.63
N GLY A 231 4.31 -1.36 23.60
CA GLY A 231 5.09 -0.39 24.37
C GLY A 231 4.24 0.76 24.92
N PRO A 232 4.87 1.76 25.56
CA PRO A 232 4.22 2.98 26.00
C PRO A 232 3.79 3.87 24.82
N ASP A 233 2.71 4.63 24.99
CA ASP A 233 2.15 5.53 23.97
C ASP A 233 3.07 6.72 23.61
N VAL A 234 4.09 6.96 24.43
CA VAL A 234 5.12 7.99 24.22
C VAL A 234 6.45 7.44 24.70
N PHE A 235 7.49 7.57 23.88
CA PHE A 235 8.87 7.32 24.26
C PHE A 235 9.57 8.64 24.53
N ALA A 236 10.19 8.77 25.70
CA ALA A 236 11.13 9.84 25.99
C ALA A 236 12.55 9.38 25.60
N ILE A 237 13.21 10.12 24.72
CA ILE A 237 14.53 9.83 24.19
C ILE A 237 15.47 10.96 24.60
N SER A 238 16.60 10.64 25.23
CA SER A 238 17.65 11.61 25.53
C SER A 238 18.57 11.74 24.32
N GLU A 239 18.70 12.93 23.73
CA GLU A 239 19.64 13.18 22.63
C GLU A 239 21.09 12.94 23.05
N ARG A 240 21.41 13.21 24.32
CA ARG A 240 22.76 13.03 24.87
C ARG A 240 23.17 11.56 24.95
N LEU A 241 22.24 10.70 25.38
CA LEU A 241 22.51 9.26 25.52
C LEU A 241 22.18 8.47 24.25
N ASP A 242 21.38 9.03 23.35
CA ASP A 242 20.76 8.33 22.22
C ASP A 242 19.98 7.07 22.66
N GLU A 243 19.35 7.15 23.85
CA GLU A 243 18.64 6.04 24.49
C GLU A 243 17.26 6.45 25.02
N ILE A 244 16.37 5.46 25.16
CA ILE A 244 15.03 5.63 25.73
C ILE A 244 15.14 5.74 27.26
N VAL A 245 14.66 6.84 27.83
CA VAL A 245 14.75 7.17 29.28
C VAL A 245 13.38 7.16 29.97
N ASN A 246 12.47 6.30 29.51
CA ASN A 246 11.12 6.16 30.07
C ASN A 246 11.17 5.88 31.58
N GLY A 247 10.46 6.69 32.37
CA GLY A 247 10.41 6.58 33.83
C GLY A 247 11.56 7.28 34.57
N GLN A 248 12.59 7.75 33.87
CA GLN A 248 13.71 8.52 34.43
C GLN A 248 13.88 9.90 33.75
N VAL A 249 12.83 10.35 33.05
CA VAL A 249 12.81 11.59 32.28
C VAL A 249 13.29 12.79 33.10
N THR A 250 12.77 12.95 34.32
CA THR A 250 13.13 14.08 35.19
C THR A 250 14.58 13.99 35.67
N GLU A 251 15.05 12.80 36.06
CA GLU A 251 16.43 12.58 36.53
C GLU A 251 17.45 12.85 35.41
N GLU A 252 17.13 12.39 34.19
CA GLU A 252 17.94 12.65 33.01
C GLU A 252 17.93 14.15 32.66
N ALA A 253 16.79 14.82 32.75
CA ALA A 253 16.68 16.26 32.48
C ALA A 253 17.55 17.07 33.46
N GLU A 254 17.47 16.75 34.75
CA GLU A 254 18.29 17.40 35.79
C GLU A 254 19.78 17.18 35.55
N THR A 255 20.19 15.97 35.14
CA THR A 255 21.59 15.66 34.80
C THR A 255 22.08 16.50 33.61
N ASN A 256 21.27 16.65 32.57
CA ASN A 256 21.62 17.48 31.41
C ASN A 256 21.65 18.98 31.78
N LEU A 257 20.76 19.45 32.65
CA LEU A 257 20.78 20.82 33.16
C LEU A 257 22.06 21.12 33.97
N ASP A 258 22.51 20.18 34.81
CA ASP A 258 23.75 20.35 35.55
C ASP A 258 24.97 20.41 34.62
N ALA A 259 24.99 19.59 33.56
CA ALA A 259 26.02 19.65 32.52
C ALA A 259 25.99 20.98 31.74
N LEU A 260 24.80 21.48 31.39
CA LEU A 260 24.64 22.79 30.77
C LEU A 260 25.14 23.92 31.68
N ILE A 261 24.83 23.87 32.98
CA ILE A 261 25.31 24.87 33.94
C ILE A 261 26.83 24.81 34.10
N ALA A 262 27.42 23.62 34.12
CA ALA A 262 28.87 23.46 34.11
C ALA A 262 29.51 24.07 32.86
N HIS A 263 28.93 23.84 31.68
CA HIS A 263 29.39 24.45 30.42
C HIS A 263 29.35 25.99 30.49
N ILE A 264 28.27 26.56 31.03
CA ILE A 264 28.13 28.00 31.25
C ILE A 264 29.22 28.53 32.19
N ASP A 265 29.54 27.81 33.26
CA ASP A 265 30.54 28.22 34.25
C ASP A 265 31.98 28.08 33.72
N ASP A 266 32.25 27.10 32.86
CA ASP A 266 33.55 26.91 32.20
C ASP A 266 33.85 28.02 31.18
N GLU A 267 32.86 28.49 30.41
CA GLU A 267 33.04 29.66 29.52
C GLU A 267 33.52 30.90 30.29
N LEU A 268 33.03 31.09 31.52
CA LEU A 268 33.41 32.22 32.37
C LEU A 268 34.82 32.09 32.93
N GLN A 269 35.27 30.87 33.25
CA GLN A 269 36.65 30.62 33.67
C GLN A 269 37.64 30.88 32.53
N VAL A 270 37.33 30.48 31.30
CA VAL A 270 38.18 30.78 30.13
C VAL A 270 38.25 32.29 29.84
N THR A 271 37.13 33.00 30.00
CA THR A 271 37.07 34.47 29.82
C THR A 271 37.87 35.22 30.90
N SER A 272 37.79 34.78 32.16
CA SER A 272 38.54 35.41 33.26
C SER A 272 40.05 35.14 33.18
N LEU A 273 40.47 33.93 32.82
CA LEU A 273 41.89 33.60 32.66
C LEU A 273 42.53 34.30 31.45
N SER A 274 41.77 34.57 30.39
CA SER A 274 42.26 35.32 29.23
C SER A 274 42.39 36.83 29.52
N ALA A 275 41.54 37.39 30.39
CA ALA A 275 41.68 38.76 30.88
C ALA A 275 42.89 38.93 31.82
N ASP A 276 43.14 37.96 32.71
CA ASP A 276 44.29 37.99 33.63
C ASP A 276 45.63 37.65 32.95
N ALA A 277 45.62 36.86 31.86
CA ALA A 277 46.82 36.56 31.06
C ALA A 277 47.31 37.75 30.24
N ALA A 278 46.48 38.78 30.03
CA ALA A 278 46.90 40.02 29.36
C ALA A 278 47.87 40.89 30.19
N GLU A 279 48.10 40.56 31.47
CA GLU A 279 49.05 41.28 32.33
C GLU A 279 50.33 40.51 32.70
N ARG A 280 50.58 39.32 32.13
CA ARG A 280 51.84 38.59 32.38
C ARG A 280 52.46 37.99 31.13
N ASP A 281 53.43 38.72 30.57
CA ASP A 281 54.47 38.18 29.69
C ASP A 281 55.29 37.12 30.46
N GLU A 282 55.16 35.84 30.11
CA GLU A 282 56.30 34.95 29.79
C GLU A 282 55.85 33.56 29.28
N PRO A 283 56.68 32.84 28.48
CA PRO A 283 56.23 31.74 27.64
C PRO A 283 56.50 30.35 28.23
N GLN A 284 55.52 29.43 28.17
CA GLN A 284 55.76 27.97 27.97
C GLN A 284 54.50 27.10 27.75
N THR A 285 54.39 26.57 26.52
CA THR A 285 54.30 25.13 26.14
C THR A 285 53.09 24.23 26.54
N ARG A 286 52.24 23.94 25.53
CA ARG A 286 51.58 22.65 25.09
C ARG A 286 50.74 21.83 26.11
N ALA A 287 49.58 21.22 25.82
CA ALA A 287 48.78 21.01 24.61
C ALA A 287 47.39 20.43 25.01
N SER A 288 46.35 20.75 24.24
CA SER A 288 45.27 19.89 23.70
C SER A 288 44.24 20.81 23.04
N GLY A 289 43.96 20.65 21.74
CA GLY A 289 43.18 21.62 20.94
C GLY A 289 41.72 21.22 20.70
N PRO A 290 40.99 21.96 19.84
CA PRO A 290 41.03 23.40 19.63
C PRO A 290 39.94 24.06 20.51
N SER A 291 40.33 24.86 21.49
CA SER A 291 39.45 25.96 21.89
C SER A 291 39.46 26.91 20.71
N VAL A 292 38.30 27.08 20.05
CA VAL A 292 38.13 28.14 19.06
C VAL A 292 38.31 29.44 19.84
N ALA A 293 39.51 30.00 19.77
CA ALA A 293 39.77 31.36 20.18
C ALA A 293 38.93 32.25 19.26
N ILE A 294 37.76 32.66 19.74
CA ILE A 294 36.97 33.71 19.12
C ILE A 294 37.79 34.99 19.26
N ALA A 295 38.42 35.39 18.17
CA ALA A 295 39.37 36.50 18.11
C ALA A 295 38.71 37.89 18.22
N ASP A 296 37.38 37.95 18.28
CA ASP A 296 36.64 39.18 18.51
C ASP A 296 35.83 38.98 19.81
N GLY A 297 36.16 39.73 20.87
CA GLY A 297 35.44 39.72 22.15
C GLY A 297 34.01 40.29 22.06
N ALA A 298 33.22 39.79 21.12
CA ALA A 298 31.91 40.28 20.71
C ALA A 298 30.86 39.18 20.46
N GLY A 299 31.21 37.89 20.59
CA GLY A 299 30.23 36.81 20.58
C GLY A 299 29.47 36.73 21.91
N ARG A 300 28.15 36.57 21.88
CA ARG A 300 27.34 36.32 23.07
C ARG A 300 27.75 34.98 23.69
N THR A 301 27.91 34.94 25.01
CA THR A 301 28.12 33.68 25.75
C THR A 301 26.81 32.88 25.83
N VAL A 302 26.89 31.57 26.10
CA VAL A 302 25.70 30.72 26.36
C VAL A 302 24.80 31.39 27.39
N ARG A 303 25.40 31.89 28.48
CA ARG A 303 24.68 32.59 29.55
C ARG A 303 23.88 33.79 29.04
N SER A 304 24.46 34.60 28.15
CA SER A 304 23.80 35.81 27.63
C SER A 304 22.69 35.49 26.63
N ILE A 305 22.85 34.42 25.84
CA ILE A 305 21.80 33.90 24.94
C ILE A 305 20.59 33.45 25.77
N LEU A 306 20.84 32.60 26.77
CA LEU A 306 19.78 32.10 27.65
C LEU A 306 19.12 33.20 28.48
N ALA A 307 19.89 34.18 28.96
CA ALA A 307 19.35 35.34 29.66
C ALA A 307 18.37 36.13 28.78
N SER A 308 18.72 36.33 27.50
CA SER A 308 17.85 36.97 26.52
C SER A 308 16.60 36.15 26.24
N GLU A 309 16.74 34.83 26.06
CA GLU A 309 15.62 33.92 25.79
C GLU A 309 14.62 33.93 26.95
N PHE A 310 15.12 33.79 28.18
CA PHE A 310 14.27 33.75 29.37
C PHE A 310 13.81 35.13 29.86
N GLY A 311 14.34 36.22 29.27
CA GLY A 311 14.02 37.59 29.70
C GLY A 311 14.46 37.89 31.13
N ILE A 312 15.59 37.33 31.57
CA ILE A 312 16.14 37.48 32.93
C ILE A 312 17.57 38.03 32.89
N GLU A 313 18.10 38.39 34.06
CA GLU A 313 19.50 38.80 34.20
C GLU A 313 20.46 37.59 34.02
N PRO A 314 21.62 37.75 33.36
CA PRO A 314 22.60 36.67 33.13
C PRO A 314 22.98 35.88 34.39
N GLU A 315 23.12 36.55 35.53
CA GLU A 315 23.50 35.96 36.81
C GLU A 315 22.42 35.02 37.37
N ARG A 316 21.17 35.19 36.93
CA ARG A 316 20.03 34.41 37.40
C ARG A 316 19.74 33.18 36.54
N VAL A 317 20.46 33.00 35.42
CA VAL A 317 20.22 31.91 34.46
C VAL A 317 20.40 30.54 35.13
N ALA A 318 21.48 30.32 35.87
CA ALA A 318 21.72 29.02 36.52
C ALA A 318 20.64 28.66 37.57
N ASP A 319 20.23 29.64 38.38
CA ASP A 319 19.16 29.44 39.36
C ASP A 319 17.80 29.22 38.70
N PHE A 320 17.55 29.91 37.58
CA PHE A 320 16.32 29.78 36.82
C PHE A 320 16.21 28.39 36.16
N LEU A 321 17.30 27.89 35.58
CA LEU A 321 17.39 26.55 35.00
C LEU A 321 17.10 25.45 36.02
N ARG A 322 17.56 25.61 37.28
CA ARG A 322 17.27 24.67 38.38
C ARG A 322 15.85 24.78 38.95
N SER A 323 15.02 25.69 38.44
CA SER A 323 13.70 25.97 38.96
C SER A 323 12.60 25.67 37.95
N GLY A 324 11.48 25.11 38.39
CA GLY A 324 10.35 24.77 37.51
C GLY A 324 10.44 23.33 37.01
N ASP A 325 9.84 23.07 35.84
CA ASP A 325 9.89 21.75 35.22
C ASP A 325 11.25 21.53 34.52
N PRO A 326 12.06 20.53 34.93
CA PRO A 326 13.39 20.33 34.39
C PRO A 326 13.43 20.07 32.88
N VAL A 327 12.40 19.41 32.33
CA VAL A 327 12.33 19.07 30.90
C VAL A 327 12.08 20.32 30.08
N ASP A 328 11.09 21.13 30.47
CA ASP A 328 10.78 22.39 29.80
C ASP A 328 11.98 23.33 29.85
N ARG A 329 12.67 23.43 30.99
CA ARG A 329 13.87 24.25 31.16
C ARG A 329 15.00 23.82 30.25
N LEU A 330 15.28 22.52 30.22
CA LEU A 330 16.35 21.95 29.42
C LEU A 330 16.08 22.16 27.93
N ASN A 331 14.92 21.73 27.45
CA ASN A 331 14.60 21.76 26.03
C ASN A 331 14.58 23.19 25.49
N THR A 332 13.98 24.13 26.23
CA THR A 332 13.98 25.56 25.86
C THR A 332 15.41 26.11 25.80
N ALA A 333 16.25 25.77 26.77
CA ALA A 333 17.63 26.25 26.79
C ALA A 333 18.45 25.70 25.61
N VAL A 334 18.32 24.40 25.34
CA VAL A 334 19.04 23.75 24.23
C VAL A 334 18.56 24.28 22.88
N GLU A 335 17.25 24.47 22.68
CA GLU A 335 16.70 25.07 21.46
C GLU A 335 17.22 26.49 21.22
N ALA A 336 17.31 27.31 22.26
CA ALA A 336 17.84 28.67 22.16
C ALA A 336 19.34 28.70 21.80
N ILE A 337 20.11 27.73 22.31
CA ILE A 337 21.53 27.58 21.97
C ILE A 337 21.69 27.09 20.54
N ASP A 338 20.96 26.04 20.14
CA ASP A 338 21.02 25.47 18.79
C ASP A 338 20.54 26.48 17.72
N SER A 339 19.62 27.37 18.08
CA SER A 339 19.13 28.44 17.19
C SER A 339 20.09 29.63 17.07
N SER A 340 21.14 29.68 17.89
CA SER A 340 22.12 30.76 17.89
C SER A 340 23.33 30.40 17.04
N ASP A 341 23.58 31.17 15.98
CA ASP A 341 24.80 31.05 15.16
C ASP A 341 26.08 31.50 15.90
N GLU A 342 25.95 32.08 17.10
CA GLU A 342 27.06 32.68 17.85
C GLU A 342 27.81 31.68 18.76
N VAL A 343 27.21 30.53 19.10
CA VAL A 343 27.78 29.57 20.05
C VAL A 343 27.55 28.14 19.60
N THR A 344 28.54 27.27 19.83
CA THR A 344 28.43 25.84 19.56
C THR A 344 27.88 25.10 20.78
N LYS A 345 26.83 24.30 20.61
CA LYS A 345 26.32 23.40 21.65
C LYS A 345 27.37 22.35 22.05
N SER A 346 27.50 22.09 23.36
CA SER A 346 28.33 20.98 23.87
C SER A 346 27.65 19.62 23.67
N GLU A 347 28.42 18.57 23.42
CA GLU A 347 27.92 17.19 23.35
C GLU A 347 27.53 16.62 24.73
N GLU A 348 27.84 17.33 25.82
CA GLU A 348 27.59 16.87 27.19
C GLU A 348 26.14 17.05 27.66
N TYR A 349 25.30 17.73 26.89
CA TYR A 349 23.87 17.87 27.15
C TYR A 349 23.07 17.90 25.84
N GLY A 350 21.81 17.47 25.91
CA GLY A 350 20.90 17.42 24.77
C GLY A 350 19.45 17.52 25.19
N GLN A 351 18.54 17.64 24.23
CA GLN A 351 17.10 17.68 24.51
C GLN A 351 16.59 16.30 24.96
N ILE A 352 15.45 16.32 25.64
CA ILE A 352 14.60 15.13 25.78
C ILE A 352 13.45 15.23 24.79
N VAL A 353 13.44 14.34 23.81
CA VAL A 353 12.46 14.31 22.74
C VAL A 353 11.38 13.27 23.07
N PHE A 354 10.12 13.67 22.93
CA PHE A 354 8.98 12.78 23.12
C PHE A 354 8.43 12.33 21.77
N VAL A 355 8.55 11.04 21.48
CA VAL A 355 8.14 10.45 20.20
C VAL A 355 6.99 9.47 20.44
N GLN A 356 5.90 9.64 19.72
CA GLN A 356 4.81 8.66 19.71
C GLN A 356 5.16 7.49 18.79
N PRO A 357 4.91 6.23 19.20
CA PRO A 357 5.05 5.09 18.31
C PRO A 357 4.09 5.26 17.11
N ALA A 358 4.63 5.06 15.91
CA ALA A 358 3.81 5.12 14.71
C ALA A 358 2.94 3.87 14.59
N TYR A 359 1.62 4.05 14.48
CA TYR A 359 0.71 2.98 14.07
C TYR A 359 1.17 2.36 12.76
N ARG A 360 1.05 1.03 12.71
CA ARG A 360 1.37 0.23 11.54
C ARG A 360 0.12 -0.34 10.93
N TYR A 361 0.06 -0.29 9.60
CA TYR A 361 -1.10 -0.69 8.81
C TYR A 361 -0.75 -1.85 7.90
N ARG A 362 -1.72 -2.73 7.66
CA ARG A 362 -1.64 -3.83 6.68
C ARG A 362 -3.03 -4.22 6.19
N LEU A 363 -3.14 -4.92 5.05
CA LEU A 363 -4.41 -5.49 4.62
C LEU A 363 -4.87 -6.59 5.59
N THR A 364 -6.17 -6.63 5.84
CA THR A 364 -6.80 -7.68 6.64
C THR A 364 -6.94 -8.97 5.83
N GLU A 365 -7.10 -10.11 6.52
CA GLU A 365 -7.45 -11.39 5.88
C GLU A 365 -8.74 -11.23 5.05
N ARG A 366 -9.72 -10.51 5.59
CA ARG A 366 -10.97 -10.18 4.90
C ARG A 366 -10.75 -9.42 3.60
N ALA A 367 -9.84 -8.44 3.58
CA ALA A 367 -9.53 -7.72 2.36
C ALA A 367 -8.91 -8.66 1.31
N MET A 368 -8.07 -9.59 1.74
CA MET A 368 -7.47 -10.60 0.86
C MET A 368 -8.46 -11.66 0.38
N GLU A 369 -9.49 -12.00 1.16
CA GLU A 369 -10.58 -12.90 0.73
C GLU A 369 -11.44 -12.29 -0.38
N LEU A 370 -11.46 -10.96 -0.47
CA LEU A 370 -12.17 -10.23 -1.51
C LEU A 370 -11.38 -10.13 -2.81
N VAL A 371 -10.09 -10.48 -2.82
CA VAL A 371 -9.23 -10.46 -4.02
C VAL A 371 -8.95 -11.88 -4.51
#